data_AF-A0A2V7B6W4-F1
#
_entry.id   AF-A0A2V7B6W4-F1
#
_cell.length_a   1.000
_cell.length_b   1.000
_cell.length_c   1.000
_cell.angle_alpha   90.00
_cell.angle_beta   90.00
_cell.angle_gamma   90.00
#
_symmetry.space_group_name_H-M   'P 1'
#
loop_
_entity.id
_entity.type
_entity.pdbx_description
1 polymer ?
#
loop_
_entity_poly.entity_id
_entity_poly.type
_entity_poly.pdbx_seq_one_letter_code
_entity_poly.pdbx_strand_id
1 'polypeptide(L)'
;RHIAGNLHHDGLIMVYLPKEKILIEADAYTPLPPNATPPTAANANPYTVNLADNLKKQNLDVAQVLPLHGRIVPVAELHKAAGH
;
A
#
# COMPACT_ATOMS: atom_id res chain seq x y z
N ARG A 1 3.64 1.32 12.79
CA ARG A 1 4.62 2.43 12.56
C ARG A 1 3.94 3.48 11.70
N HIS A 2 4.26 4.77 11.79
CA HIS A 2 3.68 5.79 10.89
C HIS A 2 4.10 5.53 9.43
N ILE A 3 3.28 5.97 8.47
CA ILE A 3 3.70 6.10 7.08
C ILE A 3 4.38 7.45 6.94
N ALA A 4 5.71 7.48 6.90
CA ALA A 4 6.45 8.73 6.87
C ALA A 4 6.19 9.49 5.56
N GLY A 5 5.78 10.76 5.67
CA GLY A 5 5.57 11.67 4.55
C GLY A 5 4.27 11.46 3.78
N ASN A 6 3.28 10.77 4.35
CA ASN A 6 1.98 10.59 3.72
C ASN A 6 1.07 11.80 3.96
N LEU A 7 0.55 12.43 2.89
CA LEU A 7 -0.22 13.68 3.02
C LEU A 7 -1.71 13.45 3.33
N HIS A 8 -2.17 12.20 3.53
CA HIS A 8 -3.49 11.95 4.10
C HIS A 8 -3.57 12.51 5.53
N HIS A 9 -2.59 12.15 6.38
CA HIS A 9 -2.38 12.69 7.73
C HIS A 9 -1.08 12.16 8.34
N ASP A 10 -0.36 12.96 9.14
CA ASP A 10 0.91 12.55 9.79
C ASP A 10 0.74 11.39 10.80
N GLY A 11 -0.48 11.19 11.28
CA GLY A 11 -0.87 10.10 12.18
C GLY A 11 -1.29 8.81 11.46
N LEU A 12 -1.25 8.77 10.12
CA LEU A 12 -1.60 7.55 9.39
C LEU A 12 -0.54 6.46 9.63
N ILE A 13 -0.98 5.27 10.00
CA ILE A 13 -0.09 4.17 10.42
C ILE A 13 -0.19 2.96 9.51
N MET A 14 0.93 2.25 9.39
CA MET A 14 1.01 0.85 8.96
C MET A 14 0.97 -0.04 10.19
N VAL A 15 0.05 -0.99 10.20
CA VAL A 15 0.06 -2.13 11.12
C VAL A 15 0.50 -3.36 10.34
N TYR A 16 1.59 -3.98 10.75
CA TYR A 16 2.12 -5.17 10.10
C TYR A 16 2.02 -6.36 11.04
N LEU A 17 1.38 -7.43 10.56
CA LEU A 17 1.22 -8.70 11.25
C LEU A 17 2.25 -9.69 10.68
N PRO A 18 3.39 -9.94 11.37
CA PRO A 18 4.52 -10.64 10.78
C PRO A 18 4.29 -12.14 10.57
N LYS A 19 3.41 -12.78 11.36
CA LYS A 19 3.11 -14.21 11.20
C LYS A 19 2.26 -14.47 9.95
N GLU A 20 1.28 -13.60 9.73
CA GLU A 20 0.34 -13.65 8.61
C GLU A 20 0.91 -12.96 7.37
N LYS A 21 1.98 -12.17 7.53
CA LYS A 21 2.56 -11.30 6.50
C LYS A 21 1.53 -10.32 5.91
N ILE A 22 0.67 -9.78 6.76
CA ILE A 22 -0.39 -8.85 6.38
C ILE A 22 0.00 -7.43 6.78
N LEU A 23 -0.08 -6.51 5.82
CA LEU A 23 -0.06 -5.07 6.06
C LEU A 23 -1.49 -4.54 6.15
N ILE A 24 -1.77 -3.71 7.15
CA ILE A 24 -3.03 -3.00 7.34
C ILE A 24 -2.77 -1.50 7.28
N GLU A 25 -3.57 -0.79 6.51
CA GLU A 25 -3.52 0.66 6.35
C GLU A 25 -4.93 1.20 6.04
N ALA A 26 -5.19 2.47 6.36
CA ALA A 26 -6.53 3.03 6.28
C ALA A 26 -6.88 3.68 4.93
N ASP A 27 -6.03 4.55 4.40
CA ASP A 27 -6.38 5.36 3.21
C ASP A 27 -5.17 5.78 2.37
N ALA A 28 -4.06 5.04 2.48
CA ALA A 28 -2.90 5.20 1.61
C ALA A 28 -3.03 4.37 0.32
N TYR A 29 -3.85 3.32 0.31
CA TYR A 29 -4.11 2.51 -0.87
C TYR A 29 -5.54 1.95 -0.89
N THR A 30 -6.20 2.08 -2.05
CA THR A 30 -7.46 1.40 -2.33
C THR A 30 -7.25 0.53 -3.57
N PRO A 31 -7.42 -0.81 -3.48
CA PRO A 31 -7.28 -1.69 -4.62
C PRO A 31 -8.26 -1.34 -5.72
N LEU A 32 -7.76 -1.36 -6.95
CA LEU A 32 -8.61 -1.23 -8.12
C LEU A 32 -9.59 -2.42 -8.24
N PRO A 33 -10.68 -2.28 -9.01
CA PRO A 33 -11.51 -3.40 -9.39
C PRO A 33 -10.67 -4.54 -9.99
N PRO A 34 -11.08 -5.81 -9.80
CA PRO A 34 -10.41 -6.94 -10.44
C PRO A 34 -10.24 -6.71 -11.94
N ASN A 35 -9.06 -7.03 -12.48
CA ASN A 35 -8.69 -6.90 -13.90
C ASN A 35 -8.66 -5.46 -14.46
N ALA A 36 -8.75 -4.43 -13.60
CA ALA A 36 -8.53 -3.06 -14.04
C ALA A 36 -7.09 -2.86 -14.55
N THR A 37 -6.93 -2.01 -15.56
CA THR A 37 -5.61 -1.58 -16.03
C THR A 37 -4.91 -0.78 -14.92
N PRO A 38 -3.71 -1.18 -14.46
CA PRO A 38 -2.96 -0.42 -13.47
C PRO A 38 -2.56 0.96 -14.01
N PRO A 39 -2.36 1.96 -13.13
CA PRO A 39 -1.74 3.22 -13.52
C PRO A 39 -0.32 2.99 -14.03
N THR A 40 0.15 3.91 -14.85
CA THR A 40 1.56 4.07 -15.19
C THR A 40 2.30 4.78 -14.06
N ALA A 41 3.63 4.73 -14.03
CA ALA A 41 4.42 5.47 -13.05
C ALA A 41 4.13 6.99 -13.06
N ALA A 42 3.76 7.56 -14.22
CA ALA A 42 3.48 9.00 -14.36
C ALA A 42 2.15 9.44 -13.73
N ASN A 43 1.20 8.52 -13.51
CA ASN A 43 -0.12 8.82 -12.96
C ASN A 43 -0.49 7.94 -11.75
N ALA A 44 0.50 7.26 -11.14
CA ALA A 44 0.30 6.54 -9.90
C ALA A 44 -0.09 7.50 -8.77
N ASN A 45 -0.98 7.05 -7.88
CA ASN A 45 -1.39 7.86 -6.73
C ASN A 45 -0.19 8.08 -5.79
N PRO A 46 0.16 9.34 -5.45
CA PRO A 46 1.34 9.62 -4.62
C PRO A 46 1.27 8.98 -3.22
N TYR A 47 0.07 8.75 -2.66
CA TYR A 47 -0.09 8.04 -1.38
C TYR A 47 0.28 6.56 -1.49
N THR A 48 -0.13 5.92 -2.59
CA THR A 48 0.21 4.52 -2.88
C THR A 48 1.72 4.36 -3.11
N VAL A 49 2.33 5.27 -3.86
CA VAL A 49 3.79 5.30 -4.08
C VAL A 49 4.52 5.46 -2.75
N ASN A 50 4.11 6.43 -1.93
CA ASN A 50 4.68 6.69 -0.61
C ASN A 50 4.57 5.47 0.33
N LEU A 51 3.44 4.75 0.30
CA LEU A 51 3.29 3.50 1.06
C LEU A 51 4.27 2.43 0.59
N ALA A 52 4.35 2.18 -0.73
CA ALA A 52 5.26 1.19 -1.29
C ALA A 52 6.73 1.48 -0.94
N ASP A 53 7.14 2.75 -0.99
CA ASP A 53 8.48 3.19 -0.58
C ASP A 53 8.73 2.95 0.91
N ASN A 54 7.73 3.20 1.76
CA ASN A 54 7.83 2.94 3.20
C ASN A 54 8.00 1.45 3.50
N LEU A 55 7.30 0.56 2.79
CA LEU A 55 7.50 -0.90 2.93
C LEU A 55 8.92 -1.31 2.57
N LYS A 56 9.43 -0.79 1.44
CA LYS A 56 10.80 -1.05 0.99
C LYS A 56 11.85 -0.54 1.99
N LYS A 57 11.71 0.70 2.47
CA LYS A 57 12.62 1.30 3.46
C LYS A 57 12.64 0.54 4.79
N GLN A 58 11.50 -0.04 5.19
CA GLN A 58 11.37 -0.79 6.44
C GLN A 58 11.68 -2.28 6.29
N ASN A 59 11.95 -2.75 5.06
CA ASN A 59 12.26 -4.14 4.73
C ASN A 59 11.22 -5.14 5.30
N LEU A 60 9.93 -4.82 5.12
CA LEU A 60 8.83 -5.66 5.61
C LEU A 60 8.51 -6.78 4.61
N ASP A 61 8.42 -8.02 5.10
CA ASP A 61 8.04 -9.20 4.31
C ASP A 61 6.51 -9.30 4.22
N VAL A 62 5.92 -8.46 3.38
CA VAL A 62 4.46 -8.36 3.20
C VAL A 62 4.03 -9.30 2.07
N ALA A 63 3.07 -10.18 2.36
CA ALA A 63 2.41 -11.02 1.35
C ALA A 63 1.08 -10.40 0.90
N GLN A 64 0.31 -9.85 1.83
CA GLN A 64 -1.02 -9.29 1.56
C GLN A 64 -1.20 -7.90 2.17
N VAL A 65 -2.06 -7.11 1.54
CA VAL A 65 -2.53 -5.82 2.05
C VAL A 65 -4.01 -5.94 2.38
N LEU A 66 -4.37 -5.60 3.62
CA LEU A 66 -5.71 -5.41 4.14
C LEU A 66 -5.96 -3.89 4.24
N PRO A 67 -6.42 -3.23 3.16
CA PRO A 67 -6.82 -1.84 3.22
C PRO A 67 -8.15 -1.71 3.98
N LEU A 68 -8.44 -0.54 4.57
CA LEU A 68 -9.77 -0.27 5.12
C LEU A 68 -10.85 -0.25 4.01
N HIS A 69 -10.45 0.15 2.80
CA HIS A 69 -11.33 0.26 1.65
C HIS A 69 -11.05 -0.83 0.61
N GLY A 70 -12.05 -1.66 0.33
CA GLY A 70 -12.00 -2.65 -0.75
C GLY A 70 -11.57 -4.04 -0.31
N ARG A 71 -10.78 -4.71 -1.14
CA ARG A 71 -10.46 -6.15 -1.03
C ARG A 71 -9.11 -6.36 -0.35
N ILE A 72 -8.94 -7.50 0.31
CA ILE A 72 -7.59 -8.01 0.63
C ILE A 72 -6.93 -8.43 -0.68
N VAL A 73 -5.72 -7.95 -0.95
CA VAL A 73 -4.99 -8.22 -2.19
C VAL A 73 -3.54 -8.60 -1.92
N PRO A 74 -2.86 -9.35 -2.83
CA PRO A 74 -1.43 -9.55 -2.76
C PRO A 74 -0.67 -8.22 -2.84
N VAL A 75 0.48 -8.11 -2.17
CA VAL A 75 1.32 -6.89 -2.23
C VAL A 75 1.75 -6.52 -3.65
N ALA A 76 1.78 -7.49 -4.57
CA ALA A 76 2.04 -7.26 -5.98
C ALA A 76 1.01 -6.32 -6.65
N GLU A 77 -0.25 -6.32 -6.21
CA GLU A 77 -1.25 -5.36 -6.70
C GLU A 77 -0.94 -3.93 -6.22
N LEU A 78 -0.48 -3.76 -4.97
CA LEU A 78 -0.01 -2.47 -4.46
C LEU A 78 1.18 -1.95 -5.29
N HIS A 79 2.16 -2.81 -5.60
CA HIS A 79 3.33 -2.41 -6.40
C HIS A 79 2.94 -1.99 -7.83
N LYS A 80 2.06 -2.74 -8.49
CA LYS A 80 1.51 -2.34 -9.79
C LYS A 80 0.76 -1.00 -9.71
N ALA A 81 0.00 -0.78 -8.64
CA ALA A 81 -0.72 0.47 -8.42
C ALA A 81 0.21 1.66 -8.11
N ALA A 82 1.41 1.40 -7.57
CA ALA A 82 2.48 2.38 -7.41
C ALA A 82 3.27 2.64 -8.71
N GLY A 83 2.96 1.92 -9.80
CA GLY A 83 3.69 2.04 -11.06
C GLY A 83 5.06 1.36 -11.07
N HIS A 84 5.27 0.37 -10.19
CA HIS A 84 6.48 -0.48 -10.15
C HIS A 84 6.32 -1.74 -11.00
#